data_AF-A0A3A4KZ30-F1
#
_entry.id   AF-A0A3A4KZ30-F1
#
_cell.length_a   1.000
_cell.length_b   1.000
_cell.length_c   1.000
_cell.angle_alpha   90.00
_cell.angle_beta   90.00
_cell.angle_gamma   90.00
#
_symmetry.space_group_name_H-M   'P 1'
#
loop_
_entity.id
_entity.type
_entity.pdbx_description
1 polymer ?
#
loop_
_entity_poly.entity_id
_entity_poly.type
_entity_poly.pdbx_seq_one_letter_code
_entity_poly.pdbx_strand_id
1 'polypeptide(L)'
;MSDDKAGGTITHAEQDGESWWRMPELGIPRRLPHGASPHPHEEDVHLSVTVAGMKFHYAACISAALTFVQEQGAHHYTVAVEVVRGDTRGLPRLPNERLFLEP
;
A
#
# COMPACT_ATOMS: atom_id res chain seq x y z
N MET A 1 22.49 -1.13 53.73
CA MET A 1 21.46 -2.18 53.71
C MET A 1 20.41 -1.65 52.76
N SER A 2 20.57 -1.91 51.45
CA SER A 2 20.03 -3.11 50.77
C SER A 2 18.51 -3.09 50.91
N ASP A 3 17.72 -2.92 49.86
CA ASP A 3 17.79 -3.69 48.61
C ASP A 3 17.39 -2.90 47.35
N ASP A 4 18.00 -3.36 46.24
CA ASP A 4 17.51 -3.38 44.88
C ASP A 4 15.98 -3.36 44.70
N LYS A 5 15.52 -2.56 43.74
CA LYS A 5 14.42 -2.99 42.87
C LYS A 5 14.62 -2.49 41.44
N ALA A 6 14.84 -3.47 40.57
CA ALA A 6 14.94 -3.38 39.13
C ALA A 6 13.63 -2.93 38.46
N GLY A 7 13.77 -2.50 37.20
CA GLY A 7 12.70 -2.39 36.21
C GLY A 7 12.76 -1.03 35.52
N GLY A 8 13.00 -0.90 34.23
CA GLY A 8 12.94 -1.86 33.14
C GLY A 8 12.55 -1.07 31.89
N THR A 9 13.44 -1.10 30.89
CA THR A 9 13.16 -1.08 29.45
C THR A 9 12.23 0.01 28.88
N ILE A 10 12.84 0.90 28.10
CA ILE A 10 12.19 1.59 27.00
C ILE A 10 11.76 0.54 25.98
N THR A 11 10.45 0.35 25.80
CA THR A 11 9.88 -0.25 24.58
C THR A 11 8.62 0.53 24.23
N HIS A 12 8.82 1.63 23.51
CA HIS A 12 7.77 2.34 22.81
C HIS A 12 7.64 1.73 21.41
N ALA A 13 7.12 0.50 21.34
CA ALA A 13 6.73 -0.17 20.09
C ALA A 13 6.02 -1.48 20.42
N GLU A 14 4.69 -1.48 20.49
CA GLU A 14 3.92 -2.70 20.24
C GLU A 14 2.47 -2.28 19.94
N GLN A 15 2.10 -2.26 18.67
CA GLN A 15 1.38 -3.36 18.00
C GLN A 15 -0.02 -3.59 18.57
N ASP A 16 -0.90 -2.60 18.43
CA ASP A 16 -2.33 -2.87 18.29
C ASP A 16 -2.69 -2.87 16.80
N GLY A 17 -2.03 -3.77 16.06
CA GLY A 17 -2.18 -3.93 14.61
C GLY A 17 -2.86 -5.23 14.19
N GLU A 18 -3.21 -6.12 15.12
CA GLU A 18 -3.48 -7.53 14.77
C GLU A 18 -4.81 -8.05 15.32
N SER A 19 -5.92 -7.80 14.61
CA SER A 19 -7.08 -8.72 14.67
C SER A 19 -8.05 -8.63 13.48
N TRP A 20 -7.74 -7.90 12.42
CA TRP A 20 -8.71 -7.64 11.35
C TRP A 20 -8.73 -8.67 10.22
N TRP A 21 -7.69 -9.50 10.05
CA TRP A 21 -7.61 -10.52 8.98
C TRP A 21 -7.89 -11.95 9.45
N ARG A 22 -8.36 -12.15 10.69
CA ARG A 22 -8.68 -13.49 11.25
C ARG A 22 -10.17 -13.85 11.16
N MET A 23 -10.94 -13.25 10.25
CA MET A 23 -12.37 -13.52 10.07
C MET A 23 -12.67 -13.96 8.64
N PRO A 24 -13.34 -15.11 8.43
CA PRO A 24 -13.88 -15.48 7.13
C PRO A 24 -15.28 -14.85 6.93
N GLU A 25 -15.53 -14.40 5.70
CA GLU A 25 -16.85 -14.35 5.01
C GLU A 25 -17.79 -13.13 5.06
N LEU A 26 -17.59 -12.01 5.77
CA LEU A 26 -18.58 -10.91 5.69
C LEU A 26 -18.01 -9.50 5.59
N GLY A 27 -17.95 -9.00 4.36
CA GLY A 27 -18.03 -7.59 4.05
C GLY A 27 -16.69 -6.88 4.06
N ILE A 28 -16.21 -6.53 2.87
CA ILE A 28 -15.12 -5.56 2.70
C ILE A 28 -15.51 -4.31 3.49
N PRO A 29 -14.75 -3.86 4.51
CA PRO A 29 -15.06 -2.61 5.18
C PRO A 29 -15.05 -1.50 4.12
N ARG A 30 -16.14 -0.74 4.01
CA ARG A 30 -16.27 0.35 3.00
C ARG A 30 -15.10 1.34 3.07
N ARG A 31 -14.40 1.40 4.22
CA ARG A 31 -13.09 2.00 4.43
C ARG A 31 -12.11 0.97 4.99
N LEU A 32 -11.14 0.56 4.18
CA LEU A 32 -9.88 0.03 4.68
C LEU A 32 -9.07 1.17 5.33
N PRO A 33 -8.16 0.87 6.26
CA PRO A 33 -7.20 1.85 6.75
C PRO A 33 -6.52 2.54 5.56
N HIS A 34 -6.30 3.85 5.66
CA HIS A 34 -5.61 4.62 4.61
C HIS A 34 -4.19 4.04 4.46
N GLY A 35 -3.95 3.31 3.36
CA GLY A 35 -2.67 2.65 3.11
C GLY A 35 -2.73 1.11 3.01
N ALA A 36 -3.85 0.48 3.38
CA ALA A 36 -4.02 -0.96 3.20
C ALA A 36 -4.44 -1.31 1.76
N SER A 37 -3.88 -2.41 1.23
CA SER A 37 -4.23 -2.91 -0.09
C SER A 37 -5.71 -3.23 -0.19
N PRO A 38 -6.40 -2.81 -1.28
CA PRO A 38 -7.78 -3.19 -1.49
C PRO A 38 -7.94 -4.69 -1.80
N HIS A 39 -6.90 -5.33 -2.33
CA HIS A 39 -6.80 -6.78 -2.43
C HIS A 39 -5.60 -7.27 -1.60
N PRO A 40 -5.79 -7.56 -0.30
CA PRO A 40 -4.68 -7.98 0.58
C PRO A 40 -4.08 -9.35 0.23
N HIS A 41 -4.74 -10.11 -0.65
CA HIS A 41 -4.23 -11.39 -1.18
C HIS A 41 -3.37 -11.21 -2.44
N GLU A 42 -3.37 -10.02 -3.04
CA GLU A 42 -2.55 -9.70 -4.20
C GLU A 42 -1.24 -9.07 -3.77
N GLU A 43 -0.18 -9.34 -4.51
CA GLU A 43 1.11 -8.70 -4.31
C GLU A 43 1.05 -7.23 -4.74
N ASP A 44 1.71 -6.37 -3.96
CA ASP A 44 1.94 -4.99 -4.34
C ASP A 44 3.14 -4.88 -5.28
N VAL A 45 2.97 -4.09 -6.34
CA VAL A 45 4.03 -3.75 -7.30
C VAL A 45 4.48 -2.30 -7.12
N HIS A 46 5.75 -2.05 -7.44
CA HIS A 46 6.32 -0.70 -7.45
C HIS A 46 5.94 0.01 -8.75
N LEU A 47 5.09 1.01 -8.62
CA LEU A 47 4.72 1.92 -9.70
C LEU A 47 5.58 3.17 -9.68
N SER A 48 6.07 3.54 -10.86
CA SER A 48 6.76 4.79 -11.10
C SER A 48 5.93 5.63 -12.08
N VAL A 49 5.54 6.82 -11.64
CA VAL A 49 4.70 7.75 -12.41
C VAL A 49 5.46 9.04 -12.64
N THR A 50 5.64 9.44 -13.89
CA THR A 50 6.34 10.68 -14.26
C THR A 50 5.35 11.71 -14.77
N VAL A 51 5.14 12.79 -14.01
CA VAL A 51 4.25 13.90 -14.36
C VAL A 51 5.08 15.16 -14.52
N ALA A 52 5.03 15.80 -15.69
CA ALA A 52 5.79 17.03 -15.98
C ALA A 52 7.29 16.92 -15.64
N GLY A 53 7.89 15.75 -15.87
CA GLY A 53 9.30 15.47 -15.58
C GLY A 53 9.62 15.11 -14.12
N MET A 54 8.63 15.14 -13.21
CA MET A 54 8.79 14.71 -11.82
C MET A 54 8.38 13.25 -11.66
N LYS A 55 9.24 12.45 -11.03
CA LYS A 55 9.04 11.01 -10.81
C LYS A 55 8.48 10.75 -9.41
N PHE A 56 7.38 10.01 -9.36
CA PHE A 56 6.70 9.60 -8.14
C PHE A 56 6.70 8.08 -8.02
N HIS A 57 6.86 7.58 -6.80
CA HIS A 57 6.94 6.15 -6.53
C HIS A 57 5.80 5.71 -5.61
N TYR A 58 5.09 4.68 -6.03
CA TYR A 58 3.93 4.16 -5.31
C TYR A 58 3.98 2.63 -5.20
N ALA A 59 3.33 2.10 -4.17
CA ALA A 59 2.89 0.71 -4.12
C ALA A 59 1.44 0.62 -4.59
N ALA A 60 1.10 -0.40 -5.36
CA ALA A 60 -0.28 -0.71 -5.72
C ALA A 60 -0.44 -2.22 -5.88
N CYS A 61 -1.62 -2.76 -5.59
CA CYS A 61 -1.92 -4.15 -5.88
C CYS A 61 -1.81 -4.39 -7.39
N ILE A 62 -1.39 -5.60 -7.77
CA ILE A 62 -1.09 -5.92 -9.16
C ILE A 62 -2.28 -5.67 -10.11
N SER A 63 -3.52 -5.94 -9.68
CA SER A 63 -4.73 -5.66 -10.45
C SER A 63 -4.90 -4.16 -10.75
N ALA A 64 -4.86 -3.31 -9.72
CA ALA A 64 -4.96 -1.86 -9.86
C ALA A 64 -3.84 -1.29 -10.73
N ALA A 65 -2.62 -1.78 -10.56
CA ALA A 65 -1.47 -1.35 -11.34
C ALA A 65 -1.63 -1.66 -12.83
N LEU A 66 -2.15 -2.85 -13.17
CA LEU A 66 -2.41 -3.24 -14.55
C LEU A 66 -3.45 -2.34 -15.21
N THR A 67 -4.60 -2.15 -14.56
CA THR A 67 -5.67 -1.27 -15.08
C THR A 67 -5.18 0.17 -15.24
N PHE A 68 -4.46 0.70 -14.24
CA PHE A 68 -3.89 2.04 -14.31
C PHE A 68 -2.96 2.21 -15.52
N VAL A 69 -2.02 1.28 -15.74
CA VAL A 69 -1.10 1.34 -16.90
C VAL A 69 -1.87 1.28 -18.23
N GLN A 70 -2.89 0.43 -18.31
CA GLN A 70 -3.72 0.30 -19.51
C GLN A 70 -4.47 1.60 -19.82
N GLU A 71 -5.11 2.22 -18.83
CA GLU A 71 -5.80 3.51 -19.00
C GLU A 71 -4.85 4.63 -19.40
N GLN A 72 -3.67 4.71 -18.78
CA GLN A 72 -2.68 5.72 -19.16
C GLN A 72 -2.22 5.57 -20.61
N GLY A 73 -2.06 4.33 -21.08
CA GLY A 73 -1.75 4.03 -22.47
C GLY A 73 -2.91 4.35 -23.44
N ALA A 74 -4.16 4.06 -23.04
CA ALA A 74 -5.34 4.24 -23.88
C ALA A 74 -5.72 5.72 -24.08
N HIS A 75 -5.52 6.54 -23.05
CA HIS A 75 -5.93 7.95 -23.07
C HIS A 75 -4.79 8.91 -23.49
N HIS A 76 -3.61 8.39 -23.83
CA HIS A 76 -2.42 9.19 -24.20
C HIS A 76 -2.14 10.35 -23.23
N TYR A 77 -2.33 10.10 -21.93
CA TYR A 77 -2.01 11.14 -20.94
C TYR A 77 -0.53 11.50 -21.03
N THR A 78 -0.19 12.76 -20.74
CA THR A 78 1.20 13.29 -20.74
C THR A 78 2.06 12.73 -19.60
N VAL A 79 1.65 11.61 -19.02
CA VAL A 79 2.24 10.97 -17.86
C VAL A 79 2.88 9.66 -18.32
N ALA A 80 4.16 9.46 -18.01
CA ALA A 80 4.82 8.18 -18.27
C ALA A 80 4.66 7.27 -17.05
N VAL A 81 4.30 6.00 -17.27
CA VAL A 81 4.13 5.02 -16.19
C VAL A 81 5.00 3.79 -16.44
N GLU A 82 5.69 3.35 -15.39
CA GLU A 82 6.58 2.20 -15.40
C GLU A 82 6.27 1.29 -14.20
N VAL A 83 6.25 -0.02 -14.43
CA VAL A 83 6.31 -1.02 -13.35
C VAL A 83 7.79 -1.31 -13.09
N VAL A 84 8.26 -0.96 -11.91
CA VAL A 84 9.66 -1.12 -11.50
C VAL A 84 9.81 -2.43 -10.76
N ARG A 85 10.89 -3.17 -11.04
CA ARG A 85 11.29 -4.29 -10.20
C ARG A 85 11.92 -3.73 -8.93
N GLY A 86 11.24 -3.85 -7.80
CA GLY A 86 11.69 -3.26 -6.55
C GLY A 86 10.81 -3.60 -5.36
N ASP A 87 11.34 -3.34 -4.18
CA ASP A 87 10.62 -3.47 -2.92
C ASP A 87 9.59 -2.34 -2.77
N THR A 88 8.39 -2.69 -2.33
CA THR A 88 7.28 -1.75 -2.10
C THR A 88 7.23 -1.23 -0.65
N ARG A 89 8.04 -1.78 0.25
CA ARG A 89 8.07 -1.35 1.66
C ARG A 89 8.43 0.13 1.78
N GLY A 90 7.56 0.86 2.49
CA GLY A 90 7.75 2.30 2.75
C GLY A 90 7.33 3.21 1.59
N LEU A 91 6.87 2.67 0.45
CA LEU A 91 6.26 3.48 -0.59
C LEU A 91 4.82 3.87 -0.20
N PRO A 92 4.37 5.09 -0.54
CA PRO A 92 2.97 5.46 -0.40
C PRO A 92 2.10 4.61 -1.35
N ARG A 93 0.86 4.35 -0.98
CA ARG A 93 -0.10 3.70 -1.90
C ARG A 93 -0.46 4.62 -3.06
N LEU A 94 -0.77 4.03 -4.21
CA LEU A 94 -1.32 4.75 -5.35
C LEU A 94 -2.59 5.51 -4.92
N PRO A 95 -2.67 6.83 -5.17
CA PRO A 95 -3.87 7.58 -4.87
C PRO A 95 -5.08 7.03 -5.61
N ASN A 96 -6.22 6.91 -4.90
CA ASN A 96 -7.46 6.38 -5.44
C ASN A 96 -7.33 4.99 -6.08
N GLU A 97 -6.39 4.17 -5.62
CA GLU A 97 -6.12 2.81 -6.11
C GLU A 97 -7.38 1.96 -6.38
N ARG A 98 -8.40 2.11 -5.53
CA ARG A 98 -9.68 1.41 -5.64
C ARG A 98 -10.47 1.68 -6.92
N LEU A 99 -10.21 2.79 -7.60
CA LEU A 99 -10.87 3.10 -8.88
C LEU A 99 -10.40 2.17 -10.01
N PHE A 100 -9.27 1.50 -9.84
CA PHE A 100 -8.64 0.67 -10.88
C PHE A 100 -8.90 -0.83 -10.70
N LEU A 101 -9.85 -1.20 -9.82
CA LEU A 101 -10.15 -2.60 -9.47
C LEU A 101 -11.29 -3.21 -10.27
N GLU A 102 -12.18 -2.38 -10.80
CA GLU A 102 -13.30 -2.79 -11.64
C GLU A 102 -13.21 -2.00 -12.96
N PRO A 103 -13.47 -2.62 -14.12
CA PRO A 103 -13.59 -1.90 -15.40
C PRO A 103 -14.82 -0.99 -15.47
#